data_AF-A0A3N5MHM7-F1
#
_entry.id   AF-A0A3N5MHM7-F1
#
_cell.length_a   1.000
_cell.length_b   1.000
_cell.length_c   1.000
_cell.angle_alpha   90.00
_cell.angle_beta   90.00
_cell.angle_gamma   90.00
#
_symmetry.space_group_name_H-M   'P 1'
#
loop_
_entity.id
_entity.type
_entity.pdbx_description
1 polymer ?
#
loop_
_entity_poly.entity_id
_entity_poly.type
_entity_poly.pdbx_seq_one_letter_code
_entity_poly.pdbx_strand_id
1 'polypeptide(L)'
;MPDIIAPNLEVLFCGINPGLYTAAIGHHFGRPGNRFWPTLHAAGFTPRVLSPFEERELLDYGYGITNVVNRATATADELSKA
;
A
#
# COMPACT_ATOMS: atom_id res chain seq x y z
N MET A 1 1.08 10.16 0.73
CA MET A 1 1.79 9.26 -0.20
C MET A 1 0.94 9.19 -1.46
N PRO A 2 1.53 9.28 -2.66
CA PRO A 2 0.74 9.25 -3.90
C PRO A 2 0.02 7.92 -4.08
N ASP A 3 -1.16 7.96 -4.68
CA ASP A 3 -1.88 6.76 -5.09
C ASP A 3 -1.16 6.07 -6.25
N ILE A 4 -1.30 4.74 -6.31
CA ILE A 4 -0.84 3.90 -7.41
C ILE A 4 -2.08 3.33 -8.07
N ILE A 5 -2.55 4.03 -9.10
CA ILE A 5 -3.81 3.75 -9.77
C ILE A 5 -3.66 3.83 -11.29
N ALA A 6 -4.43 3.01 -11.99
CA ALA A 6 -4.59 3.04 -13.43
C ALA A 6 -6.06 2.73 -13.79
N PRO A 7 -6.50 2.97 -15.04
CA PRO A 7 -7.80 2.51 -15.49
C PRO A 7 -7.91 0.97 -15.46
N ASN A 8 -9.14 0.46 -15.29
CA ASN A 8 -9.48 -0.96 -15.41
C ASN A 8 -8.74 -1.90 -14.44
N LEU A 9 -8.43 -1.45 -13.22
CA LEU A 9 -7.90 -2.33 -12.18
C LEU A 9 -8.94 -3.39 -11.81
N GLU A 10 -8.48 -4.62 -11.61
CA GLU A 10 -9.27 -5.71 -11.06
C GLU A 10 -9.45 -5.53 -9.55
N VAL A 11 -8.40 -5.05 -8.86
CA VAL A 11 -8.39 -4.85 -7.41
C VAL A 11 -7.67 -3.56 -7.04
N LEU A 12 -8.29 -2.78 -6.14
CA LEU A 12 -7.66 -1.63 -5.49
C LEU A 12 -7.49 -1.92 -4.00
N PHE A 13 -6.26 -2.10 -3.55
CA PHE A 13 -5.95 -2.25 -2.14
C PHE A 13 -6.00 -0.90 -1.44
N CYS A 14 -6.81 -0.79 -0.39
CA CYS A 14 -7.01 0.46 0.34
C CYS A 14 -6.52 0.33 1.78
N GLY A 15 -5.41 1.00 2.10
CA GLY A 15 -4.95 1.17 3.48
C GLY A 15 -5.78 2.22 4.23
N ILE A 16 -5.67 2.26 5.56
CA ILE A 16 -6.34 3.30 6.35
C ILE A 16 -5.63 4.63 6.11
N ASN A 17 -4.35 4.70 6.49
CA ASN A 17 -3.49 5.85 6.34
C ASN A 17 -2.01 5.42 6.45
N PRO A 18 -1.06 6.21 5.95
CA PRO A 18 0.35 5.85 6.04
C PRO A 18 0.85 5.93 7.50
N GLY A 19 1.51 4.87 7.97
CA GLY A 19 2.32 4.96 9.19
C GLY A 19 3.54 5.87 8.98
N LEU A 20 4.09 6.43 10.06
CA LEU A 20 5.24 7.35 9.99
C LEU A 20 6.43 6.81 9.18
N TYR A 21 6.76 5.52 9.32
CA TYR A 21 7.84 4.89 8.55
C TYR A 21 7.53 4.86 7.04
N THR A 22 6.33 4.37 6.67
CA THR A 22 5.83 4.35 5.30
C THR A 22 5.84 5.74 4.68
N ALA A 23 5.43 6.75 5.45
CA ALA A 23 5.48 8.14 5.01
C ALA A 23 6.93 8.63 4.78
N ALA A 24 7.87 8.24 5.64
CA ALA A 24 9.27 8.63 5.54
C ALA A 24 9.98 8.03 4.32
N ILE A 25 9.69 6.77 3.97
CA ILE A 25 10.30 6.12 2.80
C ILE A 25 9.52 6.34 1.51
N GLY A 26 8.27 6.81 1.60
CA GLY A 26 7.45 7.15 0.43
C GLY A 26 6.84 5.96 -0.31
N HIS A 27 6.83 4.77 0.29
CA HIS A 27 6.35 3.52 -0.34
C HIS A 27 5.31 2.81 0.51
N HIS A 28 4.25 2.34 -0.14
CA HIS A 28 3.09 1.73 0.50
C HIS A 28 3.48 0.48 1.28
N PHE A 29 2.90 0.36 2.48
CA PHE A 29 3.14 -0.76 3.38
C PHE A 29 4.62 -1.06 3.68
N GLY A 30 5.53 -0.08 3.53
CA GLY A 30 6.96 -0.35 3.56
C GLY A 30 7.62 -0.54 4.93
N ARG A 31 6.89 -0.45 6.05
CA ARG A 31 7.46 -0.71 7.39
C ARG A 31 7.94 -2.17 7.50
N PRO A 32 9.18 -2.43 7.97
CA PRO A 32 9.63 -3.78 8.27
C PRO A 32 8.64 -4.52 9.19
N GLY A 33 8.26 -5.73 8.79
CA GLY A 33 7.25 -6.54 9.49
C GLY A 33 5.80 -6.25 9.09
N ASN A 34 5.53 -5.27 8.22
CA ASN A 34 4.23 -5.20 7.54
C ASN A 34 4.05 -6.44 6.66
N ARG A 35 2.87 -7.06 6.71
CA ARG A 35 2.59 -8.34 6.05
C ARG A 35 1.99 -8.21 4.67
N PHE A 36 1.70 -7.00 4.18
CA PHE A 36 1.04 -6.78 2.89
C PHE A 36 1.75 -7.53 1.76
N TRP A 37 3.03 -7.23 1.50
CA TRP A 37 3.77 -7.79 0.37
C TRP A 37 3.94 -9.32 0.44
N PRO A 38 4.34 -9.93 1.58
CA PRO A 38 4.36 -11.39 1.70
C PRO A 38 2.98 -12.04 1.55
N THR A 39 1.93 -11.42 2.09
CA THR A 39 0.55 -11.96 2.02
C THR A 39 0.00 -11.89 0.60
N LEU A 40 0.27 -10.79 -0.11
CA LEU A 40 -0.16 -10.59 -1.50
C LEU A 40 0.39 -11.70 -2.40
N HIS A 41 1.68 -12.01 -2.27
CA HIS A 41 2.30 -13.13 -2.98
C HIS A 41 1.72 -14.48 -2.53
N ALA A 42 1.63 -14.73 -1.22
CA ALA A 42 1.11 -16.00 -0.69
C ALA A 42 -0.35 -16.27 -1.11
N ALA A 43 -1.14 -15.23 -1.33
CA ALA A 43 -2.50 -15.30 -1.84
C ALA A 43 -2.58 -15.45 -3.38
N GLY A 44 -1.44 -15.46 -4.08
CA GLY A 44 -1.37 -15.70 -5.52
C GLY A 44 -1.57 -14.46 -6.41
N PHE A 45 -1.59 -13.25 -5.85
CA PHE A 45 -1.72 -12.02 -6.66
C PHE A 45 -0.45 -11.73 -7.45
N THR A 46 0.73 -11.99 -6.89
CA THR A 46 2.01 -11.71 -7.58
C THR A 46 2.85 -12.98 -7.70
N PRO A 47 3.67 -13.12 -8.76
CA PRO A 47 4.49 -14.31 -8.99
C PRO A 47 5.66 -14.45 -8.00
N ARG A 48 6.02 -13.37 -7.31
CA ARG A 48 7.05 -13.29 -6.27
C ARG A 48 6.64 -12.28 -5.20
N VAL A 49 7.36 -12.25 -4.08
CA VAL A 49 7.25 -11.15 -3.12
C VAL A 49 7.90 -9.91 -3.73
N LEU A 50 7.10 -8.86 -3.96
CA LEU A 50 7.59 -7.55 -4.38
C LEU A 50 8.09 -6.76 -3.16
N SER A 51 9.13 -5.97 -3.37
CA SER A 51 9.58 -4.93 -2.45
C SER A 51 8.59 -3.75 -2.47
N PRO A 52 8.43 -3.01 -1.37
CA PRO A 52 7.70 -1.73 -1.38
C PRO A 52 8.19 -0.76 -2.46
N PHE A 53 9.47 -0.82 -2.83
CA PHE A 53 10.07 0.02 -3.88
C PHE A 53 9.66 -0.42 -5.31
N GLU A 54 9.08 -1.61 -5.46
CA GLU A 54 8.59 -2.19 -6.71
C GLU A 54 7.07 -2.04 -6.85
N GLU A 55 6.42 -1.29 -5.96
CA GLU A 55 4.96 -1.18 -5.86
C GLU A 55 4.23 -0.79 -7.15
N ARG A 56 4.91 -0.13 -8.08
CA ARG A 56 4.35 0.23 -9.39
C ARG A 56 4.16 -0.96 -10.32
N GLU A 57 4.91 -2.05 -10.15
CA GLU A 57 4.72 -3.30 -10.91
C GLU A 57 3.32 -3.88 -10.70
N LEU A 58 2.61 -3.52 -9.62
CA LEU A 58 1.23 -3.94 -9.41
C LEU A 58 0.27 -3.54 -10.53
N LEU A 59 0.55 -2.40 -11.18
CA LEU A 59 -0.28 -1.92 -12.28
C LEU A 59 -0.23 -2.89 -13.48
N ASP A 60 0.89 -3.58 -13.70
CA ASP A 60 1.04 -4.57 -14.78
C ASP A 60 0.22 -5.84 -14.50
N TYR A 61 -0.11 -6.10 -13.24
CA TYR A 61 -0.99 -7.19 -12.81
C TYR A 61 -2.45 -6.76 -12.66
N GLY A 62 -2.79 -5.51 -13.00
CA GLY A 62 -4.15 -4.99 -12.86
C GLY A 62 -4.54 -4.62 -11.42
N TYR A 63 -3.57 -4.36 -10.54
CA TYR A 63 -3.81 -4.01 -9.14
C TYR A 63 -3.30 -2.60 -8.80
N GLY A 64 -3.97 -1.93 -7.86
CA GLY A 64 -3.56 -0.61 -7.37
C GLY A 64 -3.50 -0.53 -5.85
N ILE A 65 -2.93 0.58 -5.35
CA ILE A 65 -2.87 0.89 -3.92
C ILE A 65 -3.27 2.36 -3.67
N THR A 66 -4.10 2.58 -2.63
CA THR A 66 -4.44 3.90 -2.10
C THR A 66 -4.57 3.87 -0.56
N ASN A 67 -4.82 5.01 0.06
CA ASN A 67 -5.23 5.11 1.46
C ASN A 67 -6.53 5.92 1.58
N VAL A 68 -7.38 5.55 2.54
CA VAL A 68 -8.58 6.32 2.87
C VAL A 68 -8.21 7.75 3.30
N VAL A 69 -7.14 7.90 4.08
CA VAL A 69 -6.64 9.20 4.57
C VAL A 69 -5.18 9.39 4.21
N ASN A 70 -4.87 10.55 3.63
CA ASN A 70 -3.51 10.89 3.21
C ASN A 70 -2.57 11.28 4.37
N ARG A 71 -3.12 11.70 5.51
CA ARG A 71 -2.36 12.15 6.68
C ARG A 71 -1.65 10.98 7.35
N ALA A 72 -0.33 11.10 7.52
CA ALA A 72 0.45 10.13 8.26
C ALA A 72 0.26 10.27 9.77
N THR A 73 0.19 9.14 10.48
CA THR A 73 0.09 9.07 11.94
C THR A 73 0.92 7.91 12.48
N ALA A 74 1.18 7.89 13.80
CA ALA A 74 1.86 6.75 14.42
C ALA A 74 0.95 5.52 14.44
N THR A 75 -0.33 5.75 14.73
CA THR A 75 -1.38 4.75 14.81
C THR A 75 -2.68 5.27 14.20
N ALA A 76 -3.56 4.37 13.76
CA ALA A 76 -4.77 4.75 13.04
C ALA A 76 -5.82 5.47 13.93
N ASP A 77 -5.80 5.24 15.24
CA ASP A 77 -6.68 5.87 16.23
C ASP A 77 -6.39 7.36 16.45
N GLU A 78 -5.25 7.87 15.98
CA GLU A 78 -4.97 9.31 15.97
C GLU A 78 -5.79 10.07 14.91
N LEU A 79 -6.49 9.37 14.01
CA LEU A 79 -7.40 9.97 13.03
C LEU A 79 -8.70 10.44 13.70
N SER A 80 -9.05 11.70 13.46
CA SER A 80 -10.35 12.28 13.84
C SER A 80 -11.25 12.40 12.62
N LYS A 81 -12.57 12.57 12.85
CA LYS A 81 -13.46 13.06 11.80
C LYS A 81 -12.97 14.45 11.34
N ALA A 82 -13.19 14.73 10.05
CA ALA A 82 -12.95 16.05 9.47
C ALA A 82 -13.94 17.08 10.02
#